data_AF-A0A969GMD7-F1
#
_entry.id   AF-A0A969GMD7-F1
#
_cell.length_a   1.000
_cell.length_b   1.000
_cell.length_c   1.000
_cell.angle_alpha   90.00
_cell.angle_beta   90.00
_cell.angle_gamma   90.00
#
_symmetry.space_group_name_H-M   'P 1'
#
loop_
_entity.id
_entity.type
_entity.pdbx_description
1 polymer ?
#
loop_
_entity_poly.entity_id
_entity_poly.type
_entity_poly.pdbx_seq_one_letter_code
_entity_poly.pdbx_strand_id
1 'polypeptide(L)' 'MDTPIQRELQHILGGSDQAHVLLIDDARNFHDQYTDYPSIESLAAYLEELRPGLKMAEQFDIIAVTPS' A
#
# COMPACT_ATOMS: atom_id res chain seq x y z
N MET A 1 7.55 2.12 -11.39
CA MET A 1 7.58 0.68 -11.03
C MET A 1 6.19 0.13 -11.30
N ASP A 2 6.07 -1.11 -11.77
CA ASP A 2 4.80 -1.79 -12.05
C ASP A 2 4.85 -3.16 -11.36
N THR A 3 4.70 -3.14 -10.03
CA THR A 3 4.70 -4.38 -9.25
C THR A 3 3.31 -4.99 -9.23
N PRO A 4 3.17 -6.34 -9.10
CA PRO A 4 1.87 -6.99 -9.00
C PRO A 4 0.97 -6.39 -7.91
N ILE A 5 1.54 -6.08 -6.75
CA ILE A 5 0.81 -5.48 -5.61
C ILE A 5 0.24 -4.10 -5.93
N GLN A 6 0.91 -3.27 -6.74
CA GLN A 6 0.37 -1.95 -7.13
C GLN A 6 -0.91 -2.08 -7.96
N ARG A 7 -0.97 -3.06 -8.86
CA ARG A 7 -2.17 -3.31 -9.68
C ARG A 7 -3.36 -3.76 -8.84
N GLU A 8 -3.10 -4.55 -7.79
CA GLU A 8 -4.13 -4.97 -6.83
C GLU A 8 -4.63 -3.77 -6.01
N LEU A 9 -3.71 -2.96 -5.48
CA LEU A 9 -4.04 -1.74 -4.75
C LEU A 9 -4.87 -0.77 -5.60
N GLN A 10 -4.53 -0.60 -6.88
CA GLN A 10 -5.32 0.21 -7.80
C GLN A 10 -6.76 -0.29 -7.95
N HIS A 11 -6.96 -1.61 -8.08
CA HIS A 11 -8.30 -2.18 -8.19
C HIS A 11 -9.10 -2.00 -6.89
N ILE A 12 -8.46 -2.14 -5.73
CA ILE A 12 -9.12 -2.01 -4.43
C ILE A 12 -9.44 -0.55 -4.11
N LEU A 13 -8.45 0.34 -4.24
CA LEU A 13 -8.53 1.72 -3.74
C LEU A 13 -8.94 2.74 -4.80
N GLY A 14 -8.90 2.39 -6.09
CA GLY A 14 -9.21 3.29 -7.20
C GLY A 14 -10.71 3.52 -7.46
N GLY A 15 -11.59 2.81 -6.77
CA GLY A 15 -13.05 3.05 -6.81
C GLY A 15 -13.49 4.21 -5.91
N SER A 16 -14.59 4.88 -6.27
CA SER A 16 -15.05 6.10 -5.60
C SER A 16 -15.74 5.91 -4.24
N ASP A 17 -15.98 4.68 -3.78
CA ASP A 17 -17.11 4.46 -2.86
C ASP A 17 -16.87 3.62 -1.61
N GLN A 18 -15.62 3.36 -1.21
CA GLN A 18 -15.39 2.52 -0.02
C GLN A 18 -14.24 3.03 0.85
N ALA A 19 -14.54 3.22 2.14
CA ALA A 19 -13.57 3.43 3.20
C ALA A 19 -12.92 2.08 3.54
N HIS A 20 -11.89 1.71 2.77
CA HIS A 20 -11.19 0.44 2.95
C HIS A 20 -10.17 0.52 4.09
N VAL A 21 -10.17 -0.49 4.94
CA VAL A 21 -9.01 -0.83 5.77
C VAL A 21 -8.27 -1.95 5.05
N LEU A 22 -7.00 -1.74 4.73
CA LEU A 22 -6.13 -2.74 4.14
C LEU A 22 -5.12 -3.22 5.19
N LEU A 23 -4.95 -4.53 5.29
CA LEU A 23 -3.87 -5.15 6.04
C LEU A 23 -3.02 -5.95 5.06
N ILE A 24 -1.75 -5.62 4.99
CA ILE A 24 -0.76 -6.32 4.18
C ILE A 24 0.17 -7.05 5.16
N ASP A 25 0.19 -8.38 5.06
CA ASP A 25 1.08 -9.24 5.85
C ASP A 25 2.50 -9.27 5.25
N ASP A 26 3.48 -9.68 6.06
CA ASP A 26 4.90 -9.81 5.69
C ASP A 26 5.51 -8.48 5.16
N ALA A 27 5.35 -7.42 5.94
CA ALA A 27 5.89 -6.08 5.68
C ALA A 27 7.40 -6.08 5.38
N ARG A 28 8.14 -7.07 5.90
CA ARG A 28 9.57 -7.30 5.60
C ARG A 28 9.89 -7.37 4.11
N ASN A 29 8.93 -7.76 3.26
CA ASN A 29 9.14 -7.83 1.82
C ASN A 29 9.08 -6.47 1.12
N PHE A 30 8.68 -5.39 1.80
CA PHE A 30 8.55 -4.07 1.19
C PHE A 30 9.86 -3.28 1.25
N HIS A 31 10.85 -3.73 0.48
CA HIS A 31 12.15 -3.08 0.37
C HIS A 31 12.68 -3.09 -1.07
N ASP A 32 13.52 -2.10 -1.42
CA ASP A 32 14.00 -1.87 -2.79
C ASP A 32 14.83 -3.02 -3.40
N GLN A 33 15.22 -4.04 -2.61
CA GLN A 33 15.99 -5.19 -3.10
C GLN A 33 15.12 -6.29 -3.71
N TYR A 34 13.79 -6.28 -3.56
CA TYR A 34 12.89 -7.26 -4.17
C TYR A 34 12.23 -6.69 -5.43
N THR A 35 12.03 -7.55 -6.43
CA THR A 35 11.46 -7.13 -7.73
C THR A 35 9.93 -7.06 -7.69
N ASP A 36 9.30 -7.77 -6.75
CA ASP A 36 7.85 -7.97 -6.68
C ASP A 36 7.14 -7.00 -5.72
N TYR A 37 7.89 -6.32 -4.85
CA TYR A 37 7.35 -5.42 -3.83
C TYR A 37 8.07 -4.07 -3.86
N PRO A 38 7.35 -2.95 -3.76
CA PRO A 38 7.98 -1.64 -3.61
C PRO A 38 8.57 -1.49 -2.19
N SER A 39 9.48 -0.52 -2.00
CA SER A 39 9.80 -0.05 -0.65
C SER A 39 8.58 0.53 0.06
N ILE A 40 8.62 0.55 1.40
CA ILE A 40 7.61 1.21 2.25
C ILE A 40 7.39 2.67 1.83
N GLU A 41 8.47 3.41 1.55
CA GLU A 41 8.39 4.81 1.13
C GLU A 41 7.72 4.96 -0.24
N SER A 42 8.07 4.08 -1.18
CA SER A 42 7.47 4.06 -2.51
C SER A 42 5.99 3.68 -2.46
N LEU A 43 5.63 2.74 -1.58
CA LEU A 43 4.24 2.36 -1.32
C LEU A 43 3.44 3.53 -0.75
N ALA A 44 3.99 4.23 0.25
CA ALA A 44 3.33 5.40 0.85
C ALA A 44 3.06 6.49 -0.17
N ALA A 45 4.08 6.84 -0.99
CA ALA A 45 3.94 7.83 -2.05
C ALA A 45 2.88 7.42 -3.08
N TYR A 46 2.90 6.16 -3.50
CA TYR A 46 1.93 5.62 -4.44
C TYR A 46 0.49 5.65 -3.89
N LEU A 47 0.30 5.30 -2.62
CA LEU A 47 -1.02 5.33 -1.97
C LEU A 47 -1.57 6.76 -1.86
N GLU A 48 -0.73 7.74 -1.54
CA GLU A 48 -1.14 9.15 -1.48
C GLU A 48 -1.54 9.68 -2.86
N GLU A 49 -0.82 9.32 -3.92
CA GLU A 49 -1.18 9.67 -5.31
C GLU A 49 -2.47 8.99 -5.76
N LEU A 50 -2.62 7.70 -5.44
CA LEU A 50 -3.79 6.90 -5.81
C LEU A 50 -5.05 7.39 -5.10
N ARG A 51 -4.93 7.73 -3.82
CA ARG A 51 -6.03 8.22 -2.98
C ARG A 51 -5.51 9.04 -1.80
N PRO A 52 -5.57 10.38 -1.90
CA PRO A 52 -5.14 11.25 -0.81
C PRO A 52 -5.93 11.02 0.48
N GLY A 53 -5.25 11.21 1.61
CA GLY A 53 -5.87 11.08 2.93
C GLY A 53 -5.94 9.65 3.45
N LEU A 54 -5.14 8.73 2.91
CA LEU A 54 -4.87 7.45 3.55
C LEU A 54 -3.75 7.60 4.59
N LYS A 55 -3.88 6.89 5.71
CA LYS A 55 -2.82 6.75 6.71
C LYS A 55 -2.24 5.36 6.60
N MET A 56 -0.91 5.27 6.54
CA MET A 56 -0.18 4.02 6.56
C MET A 56 0.58 3.87 7.88
N ALA A 57 0.50 2.70 8.49
CA ALA A 57 1.27 2.35 9.69
C ALA A 57 1.85 0.94 9.52
N GLU A 58 3.13 0.77 9.84
CA GLU A 58 3.80 -0.52 9.90
C GLU A 58 3.96 -0.94 11.36
N GLN A 59 3.35 -2.07 11.75
CA GLN A 59 3.48 -2.63 13.10
C GLN A 59 3.43 -4.15 13.05
N PHE A 60 4.29 -4.81 13.81
CA PHE A 60 4.30 -6.28 13.95
C PHE A 60 4.38 -7.02 12.62
N ASP A 61 5.19 -6.54 11.67
CA ASP A 61 5.35 -7.11 10.33
C ASP A 61 4.09 -7.00 9.45
N ILE A 62 3.19 -6.08 9.80
CA ILE A 62 1.96 -5.79 9.06
C ILE A 62 1.94 -4.32 8.66
N ILE A 63 1.61 -4.03 7.40
CA ILE A 63 1.28 -2.69 6.94
C ILE A 63 -0.24 -2.52 7.00
N ALA A 64 -0.70 -1.57 7.81
CA ALA A 64 -2.08 -1.16 7.90
C ALA A 64 -2.30 0.14 7.13
N VAL A 65 -3.29 0.16 6.22
CA VAL A 65 -3.73 1.36 5.50
C VAL A 65 -5.16 1.65 5.90
N THR A 66 -5.42 2.86 6.41
CA THR A 66 -6.74 3.30 6.88
C THR A 66 -7.10 4.66 6.30
N PRO A 67 -8.39 4.98 6.12
CA PRO A 67 -8.80 6.36 5.84
C PRO A 67 -8.43 7.30 6.99
N SER A 68 -8.11 8.56 6.68
CA SER A 68 -7.75 9.59 7.68
C SER A 68 -8.88 10.02 8.58
#